data_AF-A0A0G0NLE4-F1
#
_entry.id   AF-A0A0G0NLE4-F1
#
_cell.length_a   1.000
_cell.length_b   1.000
_cell.length_c   1.000
_cell.angle_alpha   90.00
_cell.angle_beta   90.00
_cell.angle_gamma   90.00
#
_symmetry.space_group_name_H-M   'P 1'
#
loop_
_entity.id
_entity.type
_entity.pdbx_description
1 polymer ?
#
loop_
_entity_poly.entity_id
_entity_poly.type
_entity_poly.pdbx_seq_one_letter_code
_entity_poly.pdbx_strand_id
1 'polypeptide(L)' 'MNNHTRKFFIYTRKSTDTEDRQVRSISDQLAELKELAVKEQIEVV' A
#
# COMPACT_ATOMS: atom_id res chain seq x y z
N MET A 1 -17.62 0.51 25.28
CA MET A 1 -17.72 0.01 23.90
C MET A 1 -16.29 -0.17 23.40
N ASN A 2 -15.85 -1.39 23.16
CA ASN A 2 -14.50 -1.63 22.66
C ASN A 2 -14.44 -1.15 21.20
N ASN A 3 -13.97 0.07 20.98
CA ASN A 3 -13.55 0.54 19.66
C ASN A 3 -12.32 -0.27 19.26
N HIS A 4 -12.51 -1.47 18.73
CA HIS A 4 -11.47 -2.15 17.99
C HIS A 4 -11.29 -1.39 16.67
N THR A 5 -10.49 -0.34 16.67
CA THR A 5 -9.97 0.27 15.45
C THR A 5 -9.16 -0.80 14.73
N ARG A 6 -9.69 -1.30 13.61
CA ARG A 6 -8.95 -2.20 12.72
C ARG A 6 -7.75 -1.43 12.20
N LYS A 7 -6.56 -1.96 12.49
CA LYS A 7 -5.27 -1.43 12.05
C LYS A 7 -4.92 -2.03 10.69
N PHE A 8 -4.55 -1.20 9.73
CA PHE A 8 -4.17 -1.64 8.39
C PHE A 8 -2.69 -1.37 8.15
N PHE A 9 -2.05 -2.19 7.32
CA PHE A 9 -0.65 -2.01 6.91
C PHE A 9 -0.59 -2.04 5.38
N ILE A 10 0.28 -1.23 4.79
CA ILE A 10 0.55 -1.29 3.36
C ILE A 10 1.61 -2.35 3.10
N TYR A 11 1.30 -3.29 2.20
CA TYR A 11 2.24 -4.28 1.71
C TYR A 11 2.43 -4.11 0.20
N THR A 12 3.68 -3.96 -0.23
CA THR A 12 4.07 -3.87 -1.64
C THR A 12 5.14 -4.89 -1.95
N ARG A 13 5.11 -5.46 -3.16
CA ARG A 13 6.12 -6.43 -3.60
C ARG A 13 6.52 -6.19 -5.06
N LYS A 14 7.77 -6.51 -5.38
CA LYS A 14 8.22 -6.66 -6.77
C LYS A 14 8.08 -8.12 -7.17
N SER A 15 7.64 -8.38 -8.39
CA SER A 15 7.61 -9.73 -8.97
C SER A 15 8.99 -10.18 -9.45
N THR A 16 9.86 -9.24 -9.81
CA THR A 16 11.22 -9.47 -10.33
C THR A 16 12.15 -8.33 -9.90
N ASP A 17 13.43 -8.63 -9.72
CA ASP A 17 14.45 -7.60 -9.44
C ASP A 17 15.05 -6.95 -10.69
N THR A 18 14.77 -7.47 -11.89
CA THR A 18 15.18 -6.86 -13.17
C THR A 18 14.25 -5.73 -13.58
N GLU A 19 14.78 -4.52 -13.72
CA GLU A 19 14.03 -3.30 -14.06
C GLU A 19 13.26 -3.42 -15.39
N ASP A 20 13.82 -4.08 -16.40
CA ASP A 20 13.21 -4.22 -17.74
C ASP A 20 11.91 -5.05 -17.76
N ARG A 21 11.64 -5.80 -16.69
CA ARG A 21 10.43 -6.63 -16.53
C ARG A 21 9.50 -6.09 -15.45
N GLN A 22 9.84 -4.95 -14.86
CA GLN A 22 9.09 -4.38 -13.76
C GLN A 22 7.92 -3.53 -14.28
N VAL A 23 6.69 -3.95 -13.97
CA VAL A 23 5.47 -3.24 -14.37
C VAL A 23 5.28 -1.93 -13.59
N ARG A 24 5.62 -1.90 -12.30
CA ARG A 24 5.60 -0.71 -11.44
C ARG A 24 6.69 -0.75 -10.37
N SER A 25 7.30 0.39 -10.07
CA SER A 25 8.25 0.52 -8.97
C SER A 25 7.56 0.29 -7.62
N ILE A 26 8.31 -0.05 -6.57
CA ILE A 26 7.75 -0.12 -5.20
C ILE A 26 7.22 1.24 -4.76
N SER A 27 7.93 2.31 -5.12
CA SER A 27 7.54 3.69 -4.81
C SER A 27 6.18 4.05 -5.40
N ASP A 28 5.92 3.67 -6.66
CA ASP A 28 4.62 3.92 -7.32
C ASP A 28 3.50 3.13 -6.63
N GLN A 29 3.75 1.86 -6.29
CA GLN A 29 2.78 1.04 -5.56
C GLN A 29 2.46 1.63 -4.17
N LEU A 30 3.48 2.14 -3.46
CA LEU A 30 3.28 2.80 -2.16
C LEU A 30 2.47 4.09 -2.28
N ALA A 31 2.69 4.89 -3.32
CA ALA A 31 1.96 6.12 -3.55
C ALA A 31 0.47 5.85 -3.80
N GLU A 32 0.16 4.91 -4.70
CA GLU A 32 -1.21 4.52 -5.03
C GLU A 32 -1.97 3.96 -3.82
N LEU A 33 -1.32 3.09 -3.02
CA LEU A 33 -1.96 2.52 -1.82
C LEU A 33 -2.18 3.56 -0.72
N LYS A 34 -1.31 4.57 -0.59
CA LYS A 34 -1.52 5.69 0.32
C LYS A 34 -2.70 6.56 -0.12
N GLU A 35 -2.79 6.88 -1.40
CA GLU A 35 -3.93 7.63 -1.95
C GLU A 35 -5.26 6.88 -1.76
N LEU A 36 -5.24 5.56 -1.98
CA LEU A 36 -6.40 4.71 -1.74
C LEU A 36 -6.82 4.72 -0.26
N ALA A 37 -5.86 4.60 0.66
CA ALA A 37 -6.15 4.65 2.10
C ALA A 37 -6.79 5.98 2.51
N VAL A 38 -6.32 7.10 1.96
CA VAL A 38 -6.92 8.43 2.19
C VAL A 38 -8.35 8.48 1.64
N LYS A 39 -8.56 8.01 0.40
CA LYS A 39 -9.88 8.00 -0.26
C LYS A 39 -10.92 7.18 0.49
N GLU A 40 -10.52 6.03 1.01
CA GLU A 40 -11.38 5.08 1.73
C GLU A 40 -11.46 5.37 3.24
N GLN A 41 -10.81 6.45 3.73
CA GLN A 41 -10.72 6.81 5.14
C GLN A 41 -10.19 5.66 6.02
N ILE A 42 -9.22 4.92 5.49
CA ILE A 42 -8.55 3.80 6.17
C ILE A 42 -7.32 4.31 6.90
N GLU A 43 -7.24 4.04 8.20
CA GLU A 43 -6.04 4.30 9.01
C GLU A 43 -4.99 3.20 8.76
N VAL A 44 -3.87 3.59 8.16
CA VAL A 44 -2.69 2.73 7.98
C VAL A 44 -1.65 3.04 9.06
N VAL A 45 -1.06 2.00 9.66
CA VAL A 45 -0.09 2.07 10.77
C VAL A 45 1.32 1.65 10.33
#